data_AF-A0A3B9HCY4-F1
#
_entry.id   AF-A0A3B9HCY4-F1
#
_cell.length_a   1.000
_cell.length_b   1.000
_cell.length_c   1.000
_cell.angle_alpha   90.00
_cell.angle_beta   90.00
_cell.angle_gamma   90.00
#
_symmetry.space_group_name_H-M   'P 1'
#
loop_
_entity.id
_entity.type
_entity.pdbx_description
1 polymer ?
#
loop_
_entity_poly.entity_id
_entity_poly.type
_entity_poly.pdbx_seq_one_letter_code
_entity_poly.pdbx_strand_id
1 'polypeptide(L)'
;MQITPHVFNMHIDDGATSHPGGSNNFFVGDPSDEMVLIDTGDYERRWTRNILDYYQELGRPRITAIVITHGHGDHTGGLDRLQEET
;
A
#
# COMPACT_ATOMS: atom_id res chain seq x y z
N MET A 1 1.06 -6.35 -8.08
CA MET A 1 1.26 -6.48 -9.55
C MET A 1 2.08 -5.29 -10.06
N GLN A 2 3.14 -5.52 -10.83
CA GLN A 2 3.85 -4.44 -11.52
C GLN A 2 3.03 -3.94 -12.71
N ILE A 3 2.81 -2.62 -12.78
CA ILE A 3 2.03 -1.95 -13.84
C ILE A 3 2.96 -1.29 -14.87
N THR A 4 4.04 -0.67 -14.40
CA THR A 4 5.14 -0.11 -15.21
C THR A 4 6.46 -0.39 -14.48
N PRO A 5 7.65 -0.13 -15.07
CA PRO A 5 8.94 -0.41 -14.43
C PRO A 5 9.05 0.10 -12.98
N HIS A 6 8.46 1.26 -12.66
CA HIS A 6 8.55 1.91 -11.35
C HIS A 6 7.19 2.08 -10.64
N VAL A 7 6.14 1.35 -11.04
CA VAL A 7 4.81 1.44 -10.41
C VAL A 7 4.25 0.05 -10.16
N PHE A 8 3.98 -0.26 -8.89
CA PHE A 8 3.55 -1.57 -8.42
C PHE A 8 2.28 -1.40 -7.58
N ASN A 9 1.19 -2.04 -8.00
CA ASN A 9 -0.11 -1.97 -7.33
C ASN A 9 -0.30 -3.16 -6.38
N MET A 10 -0.60 -2.88 -5.11
CA MET A 10 -1.18 -3.83 -4.16
C MET A 10 -2.68 -3.56 -4.00
N HIS A 11 -3.47 -4.41 -4.64
CA HIS A 11 -4.91 -4.31 -4.71
C HIS A 11 -5.58 -5.21 -3.66
N ILE A 12 -6.61 -4.71 -2.97
CA ILE A 12 -7.42 -5.45 -2.01
C ILE A 12 -8.88 -5.38 -2.44
N ASP A 13 -9.45 -6.52 -2.84
CA ASP A 13 -10.90 -6.66 -3.04
C ASP A 13 -11.61 -6.78 -1.68
N ASP A 14 -12.59 -5.91 -1.47
CA ASP A 14 -13.37 -5.75 -0.24
C ASP A 14 -14.90 -5.82 -0.48
N GLY A 15 -15.34 -5.87 -1.74
CA GLY A 15 -16.76 -5.85 -2.12
C GLY A 15 -17.56 -4.60 -1.71
N ALA A 16 -16.92 -3.50 -1.31
CA ALA A 16 -17.59 -2.33 -0.76
C ALA A 16 -18.22 -1.42 -1.82
N THR A 17 -19.38 -0.85 -1.51
CA THR A 17 -20.13 0.05 -2.41
C THR A 17 -19.44 1.39 -2.65
N SER A 18 -18.60 1.85 -1.70
CA SER A 18 -17.88 3.13 -1.73
C SER A 18 -16.72 3.16 -2.73
N HIS A 19 -16.04 2.02 -2.91
CA HIS A 19 -14.92 1.82 -3.82
C HIS A 19 -15.15 0.51 -4.60
N PRO A 20 -16.05 0.51 -5.61
CA PRO A 20 -16.45 -0.71 -6.30
C PRO A 20 -15.26 -1.44 -6.95
N GLY A 21 -15.07 -2.70 -6.53
CA GLY A 21 -13.93 -3.52 -6.94
C GLY A 21 -12.75 -3.50 -5.97
N GLY A 22 -12.76 -2.64 -4.95
CA GLY A 22 -11.78 -2.61 -3.86
C GLY A 22 -10.72 -1.51 -3.97
N SER A 23 -9.91 -1.38 -2.92
CA SER A 23 -8.89 -0.34 -2.77
C SER A 23 -7.55 -0.72 -3.40
N ASN A 24 -6.74 0.29 -3.74
CA ASN A 24 -5.40 0.12 -4.32
C ASN A 24 -4.38 0.91 -3.51
N ASN A 25 -3.25 0.28 -3.22
CA ASN A 25 -2.08 0.90 -2.59
C ASN A 25 -0.93 0.80 -3.59
N PHE A 26 -0.11 1.83 -3.76
CA PHE A 26 0.95 1.81 -4.78
C PHE A 26 2.34 1.97 -4.17
N PHE A 27 3.24 1.08 -4.53
CA PHE A 27 4.68 1.27 -4.33
C PHE A 27 5.23 1.90 -5.62
N VAL A 28 5.84 3.07 -5.51
CA VAL A 28 6.36 3.85 -6.65
C VAL A 28 7.84 4.16 -6.44
N GLY A 29 8.70 3.74 -7.37
CA GLY A 29 10.15 3.87 -7.27
C GLY A 29 10.89 2.63 -7.78
N ASP A 30 12.11 2.42 -7.31
CA ASP A 30 12.93 1.23 -7.62
C ASP A 30 12.98 0.29 -6.40
N PRO A 31 12.51 -0.97 -6.51
CA PRO A 31 12.57 -1.94 -5.42
C PRO A 31 13.98 -2.29 -4.93
N SER A 32 15.03 -1.92 -5.67
CA SER A 32 16.43 -2.14 -5.30
C SER A 32 17.11 -0.94 -4.61
N ASP A 33 16.41 0.19 -4.49
CA ASP A 33 16.93 1.42 -3.89
C ASP A 33 15.87 2.09 -2.99
N GLU A 34 15.01 2.92 -3.56
CA GLU A 34 14.04 3.75 -2.83
C GLU A 34 12.65 3.72 -3.47
N MET A 35 11.62 3.70 -2.63
CA MET A 35 10.23 3.80 -3.05
C MET A 35 9.42 4.75 -2.15
N VAL A 36 8.25 5.15 -2.65
CA VAL A 36 7.17 5.82 -1.92
C VAL A 36 5.98 4.86 -1.87
N LEU A 37 5.33 4.77 -0.71
CA LEU A 37 4.06 4.07 -0.56
C LEU A 37 2.90 5.08 -0.67
N ILE A 38 1.94 4.83 -1.55
CA ILE A 38 0.73 5.64 -1.74
C ILE A 38 -0.45 4.90 -1.16
N ASP A 39 -1.12 5.53 -0.20
CA ASP A 39 -2.20 5.01 0.64
C ASP A 39 -1.85 3.73 1.43
N THR A 40 -2.69 3.42 2.43
CA THR A 40 -2.35 2.45 3.50
C THR A 40 -3.45 1.43 3.80
N GLY A 41 -4.55 1.44 3.05
CA GLY A 41 -5.68 0.53 3.27
C GLY A 41 -6.47 0.83 4.53
N ASP A 42 -7.48 0.00 4.81
CA ASP A 42 -8.33 0.07 6.00
C ASP A 42 -7.60 -0.38 7.30
N TYR A 43 -8.20 -0.05 8.45
CA TYR A 43 -7.75 -0.46 9.78
C TYR A 43 -7.82 -1.98 10.03
N GLU A 44 -8.50 -2.75 9.18
CA GLU A 44 -8.50 -4.20 9.20
C GLU A 44 -7.08 -4.81 9.18
N ARG A 45 -6.78 -5.67 10.17
CA ARG A 45 -5.46 -6.34 10.29
C ARG A 45 -5.11 -7.23 9.08
N ARG A 46 -6.09 -7.66 8.29
CA ARG A 46 -5.87 -8.40 7.03
C ARG A 46 -5.27 -7.51 5.95
N TRP A 47 -5.72 -6.27 5.85
CA TRP A 47 -5.25 -5.31 4.84
C TRP A 47 -3.79 -4.93 5.10
N THR A 48 -3.47 -4.57 6.34
CA THR A 48 -2.07 -4.30 6.74
C THR A 48 -1.15 -5.49 6.41
N ARG A 49 -1.58 -6.73 6.68
CA ARG A 49 -0.80 -7.93 6.31
C ARG A 49 -0.61 -8.05 4.80
N ASN A 50 -1.66 -7.94 4.00
CA ASN A 50 -1.54 -8.00 2.54
C ASN A 50 -0.54 -6.95 1.99
N ILE A 51 -0.53 -5.74 2.55
CA ILE A 51 0.44 -4.68 2.17
C ILE A 51 1.86 -5.08 2.58
N LEU A 52 2.07 -5.58 3.80
CA LEU A 52 3.37 -6.01 4.31
C LEU A 52 3.91 -7.27 3.63
N ASP A 53 3.04 -8.19 3.22
CA ASP A 53 3.39 -9.39 2.47
C ASP A 53 3.87 -8.99 1.06
N TYR A 54 3.16 -8.07 0.39
CA TYR A 54 3.60 -7.55 -0.91
C TYR A 54 4.88 -6.70 -0.82
N TYR A 55 5.05 -5.93 0.26
CA TYR A 55 6.29 -5.22 0.57
C TYR A 55 7.49 -6.19 0.73
N GLN A 56 7.27 -7.36 1.35
CA GLN A 56 8.26 -8.42 1.42
C GLN A 56 8.54 -9.06 0.05
N GLU A 57 7.51 -9.29 -0.78
CA GLU A 57 7.69 -9.76 -2.17
C GLU A 57 8.52 -8.81 -3.03
N LEU A 58 8.41 -7.49 -2.79
CA LEU A 58 9.24 -6.46 -3.43
C LEU A 58 10.68 -6.41 -2.88
N GLY A 59 11.04 -7.23 -1.89
CA GLY A 59 12.39 -7.28 -1.31
C GLY A 59 12.64 -6.33 -0.13
N ARG A 60 11.58 -5.74 0.45
CA ARG A 60 11.64 -4.70 1.50
C ARG A 60 12.47 -3.45 1.11
N PRO A 61 12.11 -2.75 0.01
CA PRO A 61 12.78 -1.51 -0.43
C PRO A 61 12.71 -0.39 0.61
N ARG A 62 13.64 0.57 0.54
CA ARG A 62 13.64 1.71 1.47
C ARG A 62 12.43 2.62 1.22
N ILE A 63 11.44 2.63 2.11
CA ILE A 63 10.31 3.54 1.98
C ILE A 63 10.72 4.93 2.47
N THR A 64 10.63 5.91 1.58
CA THR A 64 11.09 7.29 1.83
C THR A 64 9.98 8.20 2.32
N ALA A 65 8.73 7.90 1.96
CA ALA A 65 7.54 8.59 2.36
C ALA A 65 6.32 7.67 2.23
N ILE A 66 5.31 7.94 3.06
CA ILE A 66 3.93 7.47 2.85
C ILE A 66 3.11 8.68 2.40
N VAL A 67 2.49 8.59 1.23
CA VAL A 67 1.65 9.63 0.64
C VAL A 67 0.19 9.22 0.76
N ILE A 68 -0.55 9.93 1.60
CA ILE A 68 -1.99 9.77 1.76
C ILE A 68 -2.71 10.67 0.75
N THR A 69 -3.61 10.12 -0.06
CA THR A 69 -4.40 10.88 -1.04
C THR A 69 -5.48 11.71 -0.38
N HIS A 70 -6.21 11.14 0.59
CA HIS A 70 -7.24 11.82 1.38
C HIS A 70 -7.60 11.05 2.66
N GLY A 71 -8.40 11.68 3.53
CA GLY A 71 -8.64 11.22 4.91
C GLY A 71 -9.72 10.15 5.12
N HIS A 72 -10.04 9.31 4.14
CA HIS A 72 -10.95 8.17 4.35
C HIS A 72 -10.22 6.95 4.94
N GLY A 73 -10.98 6.07 5.60
CA GLY A 73 -10.43 4.94 6.38
C GLY A 73 -9.69 3.92 5.53
N ASP A 74 -10.19 3.63 4.34
CA ASP A 74 -9.64 2.76 3.30
C ASP A 74 -8.32 3.30 2.67
N HIS A 75 -7.96 4.55 2.96
CA HIS A 75 -6.69 5.16 2.56
C HIS A 75 -5.72 5.38 3.73
N THR A 76 -6.23 5.59 4.95
CA THR A 76 -5.45 6.00 6.14
C THR A 76 -5.33 4.94 7.25
N GLY A 77 -6.12 3.88 7.20
CA GLY A 77 -6.31 2.94 8.30
C GLY A 77 -5.12 2.04 8.61
N GLY A 78 -4.21 1.80 7.65
CA GLY A 78 -2.97 1.07 7.90
C GLY A 78 -1.78 1.93 8.35
N LEU A 79 -1.90 3.27 8.34
CA LEU A 79 -0.78 4.20 8.48
C LEU A 79 0.06 3.98 9.74
N ASP A 80 -0.60 3.76 10.89
CA ASP A 80 0.06 3.57 12.18
C ASP A 80 1.06 2.39 12.14
N ARG A 81 0.63 1.25 11.62
CA ARG A 81 1.44 0.01 11.60
C ARG A 81 2.43 -0.03 10.45
N LEU A 82 2.08 0.53 9.29
CA LEU A 82 2.98 0.51 8.13
C LEU A 82 4.19 1.40 8.38
N GLN A 83 4.00 2.57 9.01
CA GLN A 83 5.10 3.44 9.43
C GLN A 83 6.08 2.75 10.40
N GLU A 84 5.64 1.76 11.19
CA GLU A 84 6.51 0.99 12.11
C GLU A 84 7.36 -0.08 11.41
N GLU A 85 6.99 -0.51 10.19
CA GLU A 85 7.55 -1.69 9.50
C GLU A 85 8.31 -1.38 8.19
N THR A 86 8.23 -0.14 7.69
CA THR A 86 8.75 0.31 6.38
C THR A 86 9.80 1.42 6.46
#